data_AF-J0KTY4-F1
#
_entry.id   AF-J0KTY4-F1
#
_cell.length_a   1.000
_cell.length_b   1.000
_cell.length_c   1.000
_cell.angle_alpha   90.00
_cell.angle_beta   90.00
_cell.angle_gamma   90.00
#
_symmetry.space_group_name_H-M   'P 1'
#
loop_
_entity.id
_entity.type
_entity.pdbx_description
1 polymer ?
#
loop_
_entity_poly.entity_id
_entity_poly.type
_entity_poly.pdbx_seq_one_letter_code
_entity_poly.pdbx_strand_id
1 'polypeptide(L)'
;MENDIHPAPSAGTPAMAWSARLALGLVVAQFALAGAALYASPAVWAAHGAVGSSVLLPVVAMLVHSRQGQEFAHLRPGVWGLLALYLAQVLLAVLSERPEMLALRAAHVGNAALVLCASFWLVLRTRVTRDGLSTASR
;
A
#
# COMPACT_ATOMS: atom_id res chain seq x y z
N MET A 1 -17.85 -4.57 -41.12
CA MET A 1 -16.96 -3.51 -40.61
C MET A 1 -17.41 -3.26 -39.18
N GLU A 2 -17.05 -4.19 -38.28
CA GLU A 2 -17.32 -4.05 -36.85
C GLU A 2 -16.58 -2.82 -36.33
N ASN A 3 -17.34 -1.92 -35.72
CA ASN A 3 -16.80 -0.75 -35.06
C ASN A 3 -16.32 -1.23 -33.69
N ASP A 4 -15.04 -1.60 -33.59
CA ASP A 4 -14.39 -1.91 -32.31
C ASP A 4 -14.32 -0.62 -31.49
N ILE A 5 -15.39 -0.35 -30.75
CA ILE A 5 -15.41 0.71 -29.75
C ILE A 5 -14.55 0.23 -28.58
N HIS A 6 -13.24 0.48 -28.66
CA HIS A 6 -12.37 0.34 -27.50
C HIS A 6 -12.84 1.33 -26.43
N PRO A 7 -13.25 0.86 -25.24
CA PRO A 7 -13.67 1.76 -24.17
C PRO A 7 -12.48 2.63 -23.78
N ALA A 8 -12.70 3.94 -23.71
CA ALA A 8 -11.72 4.88 -23.20
C ALA A 8 -11.24 4.45 -21.80
N PRO A 9 -9.96 4.69 -21.44
CA PRO A 9 -9.45 4.36 -20.11
C PRO A 9 -10.36 4.97 -19.04
N SER A 10 -10.88 4.12 -18.15
CA SER A 10 -11.80 4.54 -17.11
C SER A 10 -11.12 5.52 -16.15
N ALA A 11 -11.86 6.43 -15.54
CA ALA A 11 -11.33 7.30 -14.50
C ALA A 11 -10.71 6.53 -13.30
N GLY A 12 -10.97 5.22 -13.19
CA GLY A 12 -10.39 4.34 -12.18
C GLY A 12 -8.91 4.03 -12.38
N THR A 13 -8.39 4.05 -13.61
CA THR A 13 -7.00 3.65 -13.90
C THR A 13 -5.95 4.62 -13.32
N PRO A 14 -6.09 5.95 -13.45
CA PRO A 14 -5.18 6.90 -12.79
C PRO A 14 -5.28 6.85 -11.27
N ALA A 15 -6.49 6.72 -10.72
CA ALA A 15 -6.74 6.75 -9.28
C ALA A 15 -6.15 5.55 -8.55
N MET A 16 -6.29 4.34 -9.11
CA MET A 16 -5.67 3.12 -8.58
C MET A 16 -4.13 3.23 -8.55
N ALA A 17 -3.52 3.70 -9.64
CA ALA A 17 -2.08 3.88 -9.73
C ALA A 17 -1.55 4.93 -8.74
N TRP A 18 -2.27 6.05 -8.57
CA TRP A 18 -1.94 7.07 -7.58
C TRP A 18 -2.03 6.53 -6.15
N SER A 19 -3.09 5.79 -5.84
CA SER A 19 -3.29 5.19 -4.51
C SER A 19 -2.16 4.21 -4.17
N ALA A 20 -1.76 3.34 -5.12
CA ALA A 20 -0.64 2.42 -4.93
C ALA A 20 0.69 3.15 -4.67
N ARG A 21 0.97 4.21 -5.43
CA ARG A 21 2.18 5.04 -5.26
C ARG A 21 2.19 5.77 -3.92
N LEU A 22 1.05 6.31 -3.52
CA LEU A 22 0.91 7.01 -2.24
C LEU A 22 1.11 6.04 -1.08
N ALA A 23 0.50 4.85 -1.13
CA ALA A 23 0.71 3.80 -0.12
C ALA A 23 2.20 3.44 0.00
N LEU A 24 2.87 3.16 -1.12
CA LEU A 24 4.31 2.87 -1.12
C LEU A 24 5.13 4.04 -0.55
N GLY A 25 4.85 5.27 -0.98
CA GLY A 25 5.56 6.46 -0.50
C GLY A 25 5.43 6.66 1.01
N LEU A 26 4.22 6.47 1.56
CA LEU A 26 3.98 6.56 3.00
C LEU A 26 4.67 5.42 3.77
N VAL A 27 4.70 4.20 3.23
CA VAL A 27 5.43 3.08 3.84
C VAL A 27 6.94 3.35 3.84
N VAL A 28 7.51 3.86 2.76
CA VAL A 28 8.93 4.26 2.71
C VAL A 28 9.22 5.37 3.72
N ALA A 29 8.34 6.38 3.82
CA ALA A 29 8.47 7.44 4.81
C ALA A 29 8.44 6.89 6.25
N GLN A 30 7.60 5.89 6.54
CA GLN A 30 7.61 5.23 7.85
C GLN A 30 8.94 4.56 8.18
N PHE A 31 9.56 3.87 7.22
CA PHE A 31 10.88 3.26 7.41
C PHE A 31 11.95 4.31 7.72
N ALA A 32 11.96 5.40 6.95
CA ALA A 32 12.88 6.51 7.18
C ALA A 32 12.67 7.15 8.55
N LEU A 33 11.42 7.40 8.94
CA LEU A 33 11.08 7.97 10.25
C LEU A 33 11.42 7.02 11.40
N ALA A 34 11.18 5.71 11.26
CA ALA A 34 11.56 4.73 12.27
C ALA A 34 13.08 4.69 12.46
N GLY A 35 13.84 4.67 11.37
CA GLY A 35 15.31 4.73 11.42
C GLY A 35 15.82 6.03 12.07
N ALA A 36 15.24 7.17 11.72
CA ALA A 36 15.57 8.46 12.33
C ALA A 36 15.22 8.51 13.83
N ALA A 37 14.07 7.94 14.21
CA ALA A 37 13.57 7.95 15.59
C ALA A 37 14.44 7.13 16.56
N LEU A 38 15.30 6.23 16.05
CA LEU A 38 16.31 5.54 16.87
C LEU A 38 17.39 6.49 17.42
N TYR A 39 17.63 7.62 16.74
CA TYR A 39 18.70 8.55 17.08
C TYR A 39 18.20 9.96 17.43
N ALA A 40 16.89 10.18 17.34
CA ALA A 40 16.27 11.50 17.47
C ALA A 40 15.31 11.56 18.68
N SER A 41 14.43 12.56 18.69
CA SER A 41 13.51 12.81 19.80
C SER A 41 12.26 11.93 19.75
N PRO A 42 11.53 11.80 20.88
CA PRO A 42 10.22 11.13 20.92
C PRO A 42 9.18 11.69 19.93
N ALA A 43 9.32 12.97 19.54
CA ALA A 43 8.43 13.57 18.54
C ALA A 43 8.54 12.88 17.16
N VAL A 44 9.69 12.28 16.83
CA VAL A 44 9.86 11.53 15.57
C VAL A 44 9.10 10.21 15.61
N TRP A 45 8.99 9.55 16.77
CA TRP A 45 8.11 8.39 16.95
C TRP A 45 6.63 8.75 16.77
N ALA A 46 6.21 9.91 17.29
CA ALA A 46 4.84 10.40 17.07
C ALA A 46 4.58 10.67 15.57
N ALA A 47 5.54 11.26 14.86
CA ALA A 47 5.46 11.46 13.42
C ALA A 47 5.39 10.13 12.64
N HIS A 48 6.20 9.13 13.03
CA HIS A 48 6.14 7.78 12.48
C HIS A 48 4.73 7.18 12.63
N GLY A 49 4.14 7.25 13.82
CA GLY A 49 2.77 6.77 14.06
C GLY A 49 1.71 7.51 13.26
N ALA A 50 1.83 8.84 13.12
CA ALA A 50 0.90 9.65 12.33
C ALA A 50 0.97 9.31 10.83
N VAL A 51 2.18 9.25 10.26
CA VAL A 51 2.39 8.82 8.88
C VAL A 51 1.90 7.39 8.68
N GLY A 52 2.17 6.51 9.64
CA GLY A 52 1.71 5.13 9.60
C GLY A 52 0.21 4.99 9.55
N SER A 53 -0.51 5.76 10.36
CA SER A 53 -1.98 5.79 10.36
C SER A 53 -2.55 6.26 9.02
N SER A 54 -1.86 7.19 8.34
CA SER A 54 -2.30 7.71 7.04
C SER A 54 -2.23 6.69 5.89
N VAL A 55 -1.43 5.62 6.02
CA VAL A 55 -1.29 4.55 5.00
C VAL A 55 -2.62 3.84 4.74
N LEU A 56 -3.50 3.75 5.73
CA LEU A 56 -4.78 3.08 5.58
C LEU A 56 -5.65 3.69 4.48
N LEU A 57 -5.61 5.02 4.32
CA LEU A 57 -6.44 5.75 3.36
C LEU A 57 -6.21 5.29 1.91
N PRO A 58 -4.98 5.34 1.35
CA PRO A 58 -4.74 4.85 -0.01
C PRO A 58 -4.97 3.34 -0.15
N VAL A 59 -4.79 2.53 0.90
CA VAL A 59 -5.08 1.09 0.85
C VAL A 59 -6.59 0.83 0.70
N VAL A 60 -7.42 1.55 1.46
CA VAL A 60 -8.88 1.47 1.32
C VAL A 60 -9.34 2.00 -0.04
N ALA A 61 -8.73 3.10 -0.52
CA ALA A 61 -9.02 3.61 -1.86
C ALA A 61 -8.73 2.57 -2.96
N MET A 62 -7.59 1.87 -2.89
CA MET A 62 -7.29 0.76 -3.81
C MET A 62 -8.34 -0.35 -3.73
N LEU A 63 -8.83 -0.68 -2.53
CA LEU A 63 -9.86 -1.71 -2.36
C LEU A 63 -11.17 -1.29 -3.04
N VAL A 64 -11.60 -0.04 -2.87
CA VAL A 64 -12.78 0.52 -3.54
C VAL A 64 -12.61 0.48 -5.06
N HIS A 65 -11.49 0.98 -5.59
CA HIS A 65 -11.23 0.97 -7.03
C HIS A 65 -11.14 -0.44 -7.62
N SER A 66 -10.54 -1.38 -6.90
CA SER A 66 -10.46 -2.78 -7.34
C SER A 66 -11.82 -3.46 -7.48
N ARG A 67 -12.86 -2.93 -6.81
CA ARG A 67 -14.24 -3.44 -6.86
C ARG A 67 -15.12 -2.75 -7.89
N GLN A 68 -14.81 -1.49 -8.24
CA GLN A 68 -15.61 -0.68 -9.17
C GLN A 68 -15.44 -1.06 -10.66
N GLY A 69 -14.47 -1.92 -11.00
CA GLY A 69 -14.25 -2.38 -12.37
C GLY A 69 -13.66 -3.79 -12.46
N GLN A 70 -13.77 -4.40 -13.65
CA GLN A 70 -13.13 -5.69 -13.96
C GLN A 70 -11.63 -5.53 -14.27
N GLU A 71 -11.21 -4.34 -14.72
CA GLU A 71 -9.81 -4.02 -15.07
C GLU A 71 -8.80 -4.27 -13.94
N PHE A 72 -9.22 -4.20 -12.67
CA PHE A 72 -8.36 -4.42 -11.50
C PHE A 72 -8.77 -5.63 -10.67
N ALA A 73 -9.65 -6.49 -11.18
CA ALA A 73 -10.15 -7.63 -10.42
C ALA A 73 -9.03 -8.60 -10.02
N HIS A 74 -8.02 -8.77 -10.87
CA HIS A 74 -6.83 -9.60 -10.60
C HIS A 74 -5.91 -9.01 -9.53
N LEU A 75 -6.03 -7.72 -9.19
CA LEU A 75 -5.25 -7.08 -8.14
C LEU A 75 -5.89 -7.21 -6.75
N ARG A 76 -7.17 -7.59 -6.67
CA ARG A 76 -7.92 -7.69 -5.40
C ARG A 76 -7.21 -8.55 -4.35
N PRO A 77 -6.69 -9.75 -4.65
CA PRO A 77 -6.00 -10.55 -3.65
C PRO A 77 -4.77 -9.84 -3.08
N GLY A 78 -4.03 -9.11 -3.93
CA GLY A 78 -2.87 -8.35 -3.49
C GLY A 78 -3.24 -7.13 -2.63
N VAL A 79 -4.32 -6.43 -2.96
CA VAL A 79 -4.83 -5.32 -2.14
C VAL A 79 -5.32 -5.82 -0.77
N TRP A 80 -6.03 -6.95 -0.74
CA TRP A 80 -6.43 -7.60 0.50
C TRP A 80 -5.24 -8.09 1.32
N GLY A 81 -4.24 -8.67 0.66
CA GLY A 81 -2.98 -9.08 1.31
C GLY A 81 -2.27 -7.89 1.94
N LEU A 82 -2.15 -6.77 1.22
CA LEU A 82 -1.58 -5.54 1.77
C LEU A 82 -2.38 -5.02 2.97
N LEU A 83 -3.72 -5.00 2.88
CA LEU A 83 -4.57 -4.57 3.98
C LEU A 83 -4.39 -5.47 5.21
N ALA A 84 -4.38 -6.79 5.03
CA ALA A 84 -4.17 -7.74 6.12
C ALA A 84 -2.80 -7.56 6.78
N LEU A 85 -1.74 -7.44 5.98
CA LEU A 85 -0.39 -7.16 6.48
C LEU A 85 -0.32 -5.83 7.22
N TYR A 86 -0.99 -4.78 6.73
CA TYR A 86 -1.03 -3.48 7.37
C TYR A 86 -1.81 -3.51 8.71
N LEU A 87 -2.95 -4.19 8.76
CA LEU A 87 -3.69 -4.36 10.01
C LEU A 87 -2.89 -5.17 11.03
N ALA A 88 -2.20 -6.23 10.58
CA ALA A 88 -1.26 -6.97 11.41
C ALA A 88 -0.11 -6.07 11.89
N GLN A 89 0.42 -5.17 11.04
CA GLN A 89 1.46 -4.20 11.42
C GLN A 89 1.02 -3.32 12.58
N VAL A 90 -0.17 -2.75 12.49
CA VAL A 90 -0.76 -1.88 13.52
C VAL A 90 -1.00 -2.66 14.80
N LEU A 91 -1.56 -3.88 14.70
CA LEU A 91 -1.78 -4.72 15.86
C LEU A 91 -0.46 -5.09 16.56
N LEU A 92 0.55 -5.50 15.80
CA LEU A 92 1.88 -5.80 16.35
C LEU A 92 2.51 -4.58 17.01
N ALA A 93 2.31 -3.38 16.46
CA ALA A 93 2.79 -2.13 17.06
C ALA A 93 2.22 -1.96 18.47
N VAL A 94 0.89 -1.98 18.57
CA VAL A 94 0.15 -1.77 19.83
C VAL A 94 0.48 -2.85 20.86
N LEU A 95 0.53 -4.12 20.45
CA LEU A 95 0.83 -5.23 21.37
C LEU A 95 2.30 -5.23 21.84
N SER A 96 3.20 -4.59 21.09
CA SER A 96 4.64 -4.53 21.40
C SER A 96 5.08 -3.30 22.20
N GLU A 97 4.13 -2.47 22.67
CA GLU A 97 4.42 -1.31 23.52
C GLU A 97 5.06 -1.72 24.85
N ARG A 98 4.75 -2.92 25.34
CA ARG A 98 5.34 -3.45 26.57
C ARG A 98 6.81 -3.85 26.36
N PRO A 99 7.75 -3.40 27.21
CA PRO A 99 9.19 -3.65 27.04
C PRO A 99 9.58 -5.13 26.93
N GLU A 100 8.85 -6.02 27.60
CA GLU A 100 9.10 -7.46 27.64
C GLU A 100 8.73 -8.19 26.34
N MET A 101 7.97 -7.55 25.43
CA MET A 101 7.43 -8.18 24.22
C MET A 101 8.40 -8.10 23.03
N LEU A 102 9.67 -8.44 23.24
CA LEU A 102 10.74 -8.34 22.22
C LEU A 102 10.41 -9.11 20.94
N ALA A 103 9.80 -10.30 21.06
CA ALA A 103 9.39 -11.11 19.92
C ALA A 103 8.34 -10.41 19.04
N LEU A 104 7.35 -9.74 19.66
CA LEU A 104 6.35 -8.98 18.91
C LEU A 104 6.95 -7.75 18.24
N ARG A 105 7.92 -7.09 18.88
CA ARG A 105 8.63 -5.96 18.29
C ARG A 105 9.46 -6.40 17.07
N ALA A 106 10.15 -7.54 17.17
CA ALA A 106 10.86 -8.12 16.03
C ALA A 106 9.89 -8.52 14.89
N ALA A 107 8.74 -9.12 15.23
CA ALA A 107 7.69 -9.44 14.27
C ALA A 107 7.11 -8.18 13.60
N HIS A 108 6.93 -7.09 14.34
CA HIS A 108 6.52 -5.79 13.79
C HIS A 108 7.53 -5.28 12.75
N VAL A 109 8.83 -5.35 13.02
CA VAL A 109 9.88 -4.96 12.05
C VAL A 109 9.87 -5.88 10.83
N GLY A 110 9.75 -7.19 11.03
CA GLY A 110 9.69 -8.16 9.93
C GLY A 110 8.46 -7.96 9.03
N ASN A 111 7.29 -7.75 9.64
CA ASN A 111 6.05 -7.50 8.91
C ASN A 111 6.09 -6.15 8.15
N ALA A 112 6.81 -5.14 8.65
CA ALA A 112 7.03 -3.88 7.92
C ALA A 112 7.68 -4.14 6.55
N ALA A 113 8.66 -5.04 6.47
CA ALA A 113 9.31 -5.39 5.22
C ALA A 113 8.35 -6.08 4.24
N LEU A 114 7.44 -6.93 4.75
CA LEU A 114 6.40 -7.55 3.94
C LEU A 114 5.40 -6.51 3.40
N VAL A 115 4.99 -5.54 4.23
CA VAL A 115 4.13 -4.43 3.81
C VAL A 115 4.81 -3.60 2.70
N LEU A 116 6.11 -3.32 2.83
CA LEU A 116 6.89 -2.62 1.81
C LEU A 116 6.92 -3.39 0.49
N CYS A 117 7.27 -4.68 0.54
CA CYS A 117 7.31 -5.55 -0.63
C CYS A 117 5.94 -5.65 -1.32
N ALA A 118 4.86 -5.84 -0.56
CA ALA A 118 3.49 -5.90 -1.08
C ALA A 118 3.07 -4.57 -1.73
N SER A 119 3.40 -3.44 -1.10
CA SER A 119 3.13 -2.11 -1.65
C SER A 119 3.88 -1.86 -2.95
N PHE A 120 5.15 -2.24 -3.00
CA PHE A 120 5.98 -2.14 -4.21
C PHE A 120 5.46 -3.02 -5.34
N TRP A 121 5.11 -4.27 -5.04
CA TRP A 121 4.51 -5.18 -6.00
C TRP A 121 3.21 -4.62 -6.59
N LEU A 122 2.33 -4.04 -5.77
CA LEU A 122 1.09 -3.39 -6.25
C LEU A 122 1.38 -2.21 -7.20
N VAL A 123 2.39 -1.39 -6.92
CA VAL A 123 2.82 -0.32 -7.85
C VAL A 123 3.27 -0.89 -9.19
N LEU A 124 4.05 -1.96 -9.20
CA LEU A 124 4.48 -2.59 -10.46
C LEU A 124 3.29 -3.16 -11.24
N ARG A 125 2.39 -3.88 -10.56
CA ARG A 125 1.22 -4.50 -11.20
C ARG A 125 0.23 -3.47 -11.76
N THR A 126 0.02 -2.36 -11.05
CA THR A 126 -0.84 -1.27 -11.54
C THR A 126 -0.26 -0.58 -12.78
N ARG A 127 1.07 -0.44 -12.87
CA ARG A 127 1.74 0.05 -14.09
C ARG A 127 1.55 -0.91 -15.26
N VAL A 128 1.84 -2.20 -15.06
CA VAL A 128 1.66 -3.23 -16.10
C VAL A 128 0.22 -3.24 -16.64
N THR A 129 -0.78 -3.18 -15.75
CA THR A 129 -2.18 -3.10 -16.18
C THR A 129 -2.48 -1.83 -16.97
N ARG A 130 -1.98 -0.66 -16.53
CA ARG A 130 -2.16 0.61 -17.25
C ARG A 130 -1.52 0.59 -18.64
N ASP A 131 -0.31 0.05 -18.75
CA ASP A 131 0.43 0.01 -20.02
C ASP A 131 -0.24 -0.94 -21.02
N GLY A 132 -0.72 -2.11 -20.55
CA GLY A 132 -1.49 -3.05 -21.37
C GLY A 132 -2.81 -2.48 -21.91
N LEU A 133 -3.50 -1.64 -21.11
CA LEU A 133 -4.70 -0.92 -21.56
C LEU A 133 -4.36 0.12 -22.63
N SER A 134 -3.22 0.80 -22.54
CA SER A 134 -2.79 1.79 -23.54
C SER A 134 -2.37 1.17 -24.87
N THR A 135 -1.87 -0.06 -24.88
CA THR A 135 -1.51 -0.77 -26.12
C THR A 135 -2.72 -1.35 -26.84
N ALA A 136 -3.77 -1.74 -26.10
CA ALA A 136 -4.99 -2.31 -26.67
C ALA A 136 -5.90 -1.28 -27.38
N SER A 137 -5.62 0.02 -27.25
CA SER A 137 -6.41 1.11 -27.83
C SER A 137 -5.75 1.76 -29.06
N ARG A 138 -4.69 1.16 -29.62
CA ARG A 138 -4.00 1.62 -30.84
C ARG A 138 -4.25 0.64 -31.97
#